data_AF-A0A6V8I302-F1
#
_entry.id   AF-A0A6V8I302-F1
#
_cell.length_a   1.000
_cell.length_b   1.000
_cell.length_c   1.000
_cell.angle_alpha   90.00
_cell.angle_beta   90.00
_cell.angle_gamma   90.00
#
_symmetry.space_group_name_H-M   'P 1'
#
loop_
_entity.id
_entity.type
_entity.pdbx_description
1 polymer ?
#
loop_
_entity_poly.entity_id
_entity_poly.type
_entity_poly.pdbx_seq_one_letter_code
_entity_poly.pdbx_strand_id
1 'polypeptide(L)'
;MTDGTSEVIRGAWLGAEGLEAVLEQDLQRRGVTIDRWHGQLALSRQPSVFSPWALDVWEAPEQVTIPSIKGAAKILRGYQRNWGLYAADFFRRAALIEENLPPIKTALLTFPTAAPTAPLGAWTLLTPDTMLFSARKSSPFINGAPKFVENRTGPPSRAYLKLWEACTLLRRWPQPGETCLDLGATPGGWTWAIAQLGADVTAIDRAPLDPAVAAMPHVQFQQGSAFGLEPASFPEVDWVFSDIIAYPARLLALARRWIESGRTRNMVLTVKFQGDTDHETVAAFEAIPGGSLRHLTHNKHELTFFWSQTAAEAEAPSVPAV
;
A
#
# COMPACT_ATOMS: atom_id res chain seq x y z
N MET A 1 34.05 30.44 11.25
CA MET A 1 32.69 30.95 11.03
C MET A 1 31.88 29.81 10.49
N THR A 2 30.86 29.41 11.27
CA THR A 2 29.90 28.30 11.07
C THR A 2 30.48 26.98 10.59
N ASP A 3 30.81 26.15 11.57
CA ASP A 3 30.96 24.71 11.43
C ASP A 3 29.65 24.16 10.83
N GLY A 4 29.69 23.85 9.53
CA GLY A 4 28.54 23.38 8.76
C GLY A 4 28.26 21.93 9.14
N THR A 5 27.61 21.71 10.27
CA THR A 5 27.01 20.41 10.58
C THR A 5 26.02 20.11 9.47
N SER A 6 26.43 19.28 8.51
CA SER A 6 25.52 18.63 7.57
C SER A 6 24.37 18.06 8.39
N GLU A 7 23.16 18.60 8.24
CA GLU A 7 22.01 18.11 8.99
C GLU A 7 21.83 16.62 8.68
N VAL A 8 22.09 15.78 9.69
CA VAL A 8 22.06 14.32 9.53
C VAL A 8 20.60 13.90 9.39
N ILE A 9 20.19 13.53 8.18
CA ILE A 9 18.87 12.95 7.92
C ILE A 9 18.86 11.51 8.43
N ARG A 10 17.88 11.18 9.28
CA ARG A 10 17.68 9.83 9.84
C ARG A 10 16.31 9.25 9.50
N GLY A 11 15.43 10.07 8.94
CA GLY A 11 14.08 9.71 8.56
C GLY A 11 13.74 10.25 7.17
N ALA A 12 13.14 9.41 6.33
CA ALA A 12 12.67 9.80 5.01
C ALA A 12 11.41 9.02 4.61
N TRP A 13 10.36 9.75 4.23
CA TRP A 13 9.05 9.19 3.85
C TRP A 13 8.61 9.78 2.54
N LEU A 14 8.36 8.93 1.55
CA LEU A 14 7.79 9.36 0.29
C LEU A 14 6.26 9.42 0.44
N GLY A 15 5.71 10.62 0.41
CA GLY A 15 4.27 10.86 0.39
C GLY A 15 3.67 10.69 -0.99
N ALA A 16 2.36 10.54 -1.05
CA ALA A 16 1.60 10.67 -2.29
C ALA A 16 1.27 12.13 -2.56
N GLU A 17 1.22 12.50 -3.84
CA GLU A 17 0.91 13.86 -4.29
C GLU A 17 -0.44 14.34 -3.73
N GLY A 18 -0.42 15.51 -3.09
CA GLY A 18 -1.61 16.13 -2.49
C GLY A 18 -2.00 15.58 -1.11
N LEU A 19 -1.22 14.65 -0.55
CA LEU A 19 -1.41 14.10 0.80
C LEU A 19 -0.25 14.44 1.75
N GLU A 20 0.58 15.43 1.40
CA GLU A 20 1.73 15.86 2.21
C GLU A 20 1.30 16.26 3.63
N ALA A 21 0.23 17.04 3.75
CA ALA A 21 -0.31 17.46 5.04
C ALA A 21 -0.88 16.27 5.86
N VAL A 22 -1.42 15.25 5.20
CA VAL A 22 -1.95 14.06 5.87
C VAL A 22 -0.81 13.21 6.43
N LEU A 23 0.24 13.00 5.62
CA LEU A 23 1.45 12.31 6.05
C LEU A 23 2.14 13.07 7.20
N GLU A 24 2.24 14.39 7.12
CA GLU A 24 2.82 15.22 8.18
C GLU A 24 2.06 15.10 9.50
N GLN A 25 0.72 15.17 9.47
CA GLN A 25 -0.11 15.00 10.66
C GLN A 25 0.06 13.59 11.28
N ASP A 26 0.06 12.54 10.46
CA ASP A 26 0.26 11.17 10.94
C ASP A 26 1.66 11.00 11.57
N LEU A 27 2.71 11.51 10.93
CA LEU A 27 4.08 11.50 11.47
C LEU A 27 4.19 12.29 12.78
N GLN A 28 3.55 13.46 12.87
CA GLN A 28 3.52 14.26 14.10
C GLN A 28 2.89 13.49 15.26
N ARG A 29 1.78 12.79 15.02
CA ARG A 29 1.13 11.92 16.02
C ARG A 29 2.02 10.75 16.44
N ARG A 30 2.94 10.33 15.58
CA ARG A 30 3.97 9.31 15.85
C ARG A 30 5.26 9.89 16.45
N GLY A 31 5.26 11.17 16.84
CA GLY A 31 6.40 11.83 17.47
C GLY A 31 7.51 12.28 16.52
N VAL A 32 7.21 12.33 15.22
CA VAL A 32 8.14 12.77 14.17
C VAL A 32 7.77 14.17 13.68
N THR A 33 8.73 15.08 13.67
CA THR A 33 8.65 16.38 13.00
C THR A 33 9.42 16.31 11.68
N ILE A 34 8.77 16.76 10.61
CA ILE A 34 9.41 16.92 9.31
C ILE A 34 10.27 18.19 9.36
N ASP A 35 11.56 18.08 9.09
CA ASP A 35 12.45 19.24 9.05
C ASP A 35 12.31 19.98 7.71
N ARG A 36 12.13 19.25 6.59
CA ARG A 36 11.87 19.82 5.26
C ARG A 36 11.31 18.80 4.28
N TRP A 37 10.76 19.30 3.18
CA TRP A 37 10.37 18.52 2.01
C TRP A 37 11.39 18.63 0.88
N HIS A 38 11.59 17.54 0.14
CA HIS A 38 12.31 17.50 -1.13
C HIS A 38 11.39 16.88 -2.18
N GLY A 39 10.63 17.73 -2.90
CA GLY A 39 9.44 17.26 -3.60
C GLY A 39 8.44 16.65 -2.63
N GLN A 40 8.02 15.42 -2.89
CA GLN A 40 7.14 14.59 -2.05
C GLN A 40 7.90 13.77 -0.99
N LEU A 41 9.23 13.89 -0.91
CA LEU A 41 10.03 13.20 0.11
C LEU A 41 10.15 14.08 1.36
N ALA A 42 9.45 13.69 2.43
CA ALA A 42 9.59 14.29 3.75
C ALA A 42 10.90 13.84 4.39
N LEU A 43 11.68 14.77 4.94
CA LEU A 43 12.99 14.52 5.54
C LEU A 43 13.00 14.94 7.01
N SER A 44 13.58 14.10 7.87
CA SER A 44 13.74 14.39 9.30
C SER A 44 15.10 13.92 9.84
N ARG A 45 15.58 14.62 10.86
CA ARG A 45 16.70 14.22 11.72
C ARG A 45 16.29 13.15 12.74
N GLN A 46 15.00 12.92 12.92
CA GLN A 46 14.49 11.82 13.72
C GLN A 46 14.46 10.51 12.89
N PRO A 47 14.63 9.34 13.52
CA PRO A 47 14.60 8.05 12.83
C PRO A 47 13.28 7.80 12.09
N SER A 48 13.35 7.08 10.97
CA SER A 48 12.16 6.57 10.28
C SER A 48 11.26 5.74 11.19
N VAL A 49 9.95 6.01 11.13
CA VAL A 49 8.89 5.23 11.78
C VAL A 49 7.89 4.76 10.71
N PHE A 50 7.14 3.70 11.00
CA PHE A 50 6.05 3.28 10.13
C PHE A 50 4.97 4.37 10.05
N SER A 51 4.50 4.64 8.83
CA SER A 51 3.31 5.45 8.55
C SER A 51 2.51 4.74 7.46
N PRO A 52 1.19 4.50 7.66
CA PRO A 52 0.35 3.92 6.63
C PRO A 52 0.18 4.88 5.44
N TRP A 53 0.42 6.18 5.60
CA TRP A 53 0.29 7.19 4.54
C TRP A 53 1.51 7.32 3.62
N ALA A 54 2.64 6.73 4.00
CA ALA A 54 3.84 6.75 3.17
C ALA A 54 3.77 5.66 2.07
N LEU A 55 4.00 6.05 0.82
CA LEU A 55 4.17 5.11 -0.30
C LEU A 55 5.44 4.24 -0.10
N ASP A 56 6.49 4.86 0.44
CA ASP A 56 7.76 4.23 0.75
C ASP A 56 8.42 4.91 1.96
N VAL A 57 9.00 4.13 2.86
CA VAL A 57 9.75 4.62 4.03
C VAL A 57 11.19 4.18 3.86
N TRP A 58 12.12 5.12 3.87
CA TRP A 58 13.55 4.84 3.78
C TRP A 58 14.04 4.52 5.19
N GLU A 59 14.31 3.25 5.47
CA GLU A 59 14.52 2.75 6.85
C GLU A 59 15.85 3.17 7.47
N ALA A 60 16.87 3.42 6.64
CA ALA A 60 18.21 3.77 7.07
C ALA A 60 18.83 4.76 6.08
N PRO A 61 18.33 6.01 6.02
CA PRO A 61 18.85 7.00 5.10
C PRO A 61 20.26 7.45 5.51
N GLU A 62 21.14 7.56 4.53
CA GLU A 62 22.51 8.04 4.65
C GLU A 62 22.74 9.18 3.66
N GLN A 63 23.38 10.24 4.13
CA GLN A 63 23.74 11.41 3.31
C GLN A 63 25.24 11.40 3.03
N VAL A 64 25.63 11.59 1.77
CA VAL A 64 27.03 11.59 1.34
C VAL A 64 27.30 12.65 0.29
N THR A 65 28.49 13.27 0.37
CA THR A 65 29.00 14.13 -0.70
C THR A 65 29.46 13.29 -1.89
N ILE A 66 28.98 13.62 -3.09
CA ILE A 66 29.28 12.89 -4.32
C ILE A 66 30.32 13.62 -5.18
N PRO A 67 31.56 13.10 -5.29
CA PRO A 67 32.65 13.80 -5.97
C PRO A 67 32.48 13.81 -7.50
N SER A 68 31.69 12.90 -8.07
CA SER A 68 31.40 12.80 -9.50
C SER A 68 30.23 11.85 -9.76
N ILE A 69 29.70 11.84 -10.99
CA ILE A 69 28.66 10.89 -11.44
C ILE A 69 29.10 9.43 -11.20
N LYS A 70 30.32 9.06 -11.65
CA LYS A 70 30.87 7.71 -11.45
C LYS A 70 31.15 7.41 -9.97
N GLY A 71 31.54 8.42 -9.19
CA GLY A 71 31.73 8.33 -7.75
C GLY A 71 30.44 7.97 -7.02
N ALA A 72 29.34 8.68 -7.31
CA ALA A 72 28.02 8.39 -6.75
C ALA A 72 27.58 6.95 -7.05
N ALA A 73 27.66 6.54 -8.33
CA ALA A 73 27.32 5.17 -8.72
C ALA A 73 28.24 4.10 -8.10
N LYS A 74 29.51 4.42 -7.83
CA LYS A 74 30.42 3.52 -7.11
C LYS A 74 30.03 3.35 -5.65
N ILE A 75 29.61 4.44 -4.99
CA ILE A 75 29.12 4.39 -3.59
C ILE A 75 27.92 3.45 -3.52
N LEU A 76 26.86 3.70 -4.30
CA LEU A 76 25.64 2.90 -4.28
C LEU A 76 25.90 1.41 -4.58
N ARG A 77 26.72 1.10 -5.59
CA ARG A 77 27.11 -0.29 -5.92
C ARG A 77 27.91 -0.98 -4.81
N GLY A 78 28.60 -0.21 -3.96
CA GLY A 78 29.32 -0.73 -2.80
C GLY A 78 28.40 -1.26 -1.71
N TYR A 79 27.17 -0.75 -1.62
CA TYR A 79 26.15 -1.22 -0.67
C TYR A 79 25.33 -2.38 -1.24
N GLN A 80 24.77 -2.23 -2.45
CA GLN A 80 23.99 -3.27 -3.10
C GLN A 80 23.81 -3.03 -4.61
N ARG A 81 23.22 -4.02 -5.30
CA ARG A 81 23.03 -4.00 -6.74
C ARG A 81 21.88 -3.10 -7.21
N ASN A 82 20.70 -3.16 -6.59
CA ASN A 82 19.48 -2.54 -7.12
C ASN A 82 19.13 -1.26 -6.33
N TRP A 83 18.88 -0.18 -7.08
CA TRP A 83 18.62 1.17 -6.59
C TRP A 83 17.55 1.88 -7.41
N GLY A 84 16.41 2.21 -6.80
CA GLY A 84 15.37 3.05 -7.41
C GLY A 84 15.69 4.53 -7.22
N LEU A 85 15.68 5.29 -8.32
CA LEU A 85 15.81 6.74 -8.27
C LEU A 85 14.48 7.39 -7.88
N TYR A 86 14.51 8.23 -6.85
CA TYR A 86 13.54 9.29 -6.62
C TYR A 86 14.14 10.62 -7.13
N ALA A 87 13.59 11.20 -8.19
CA ALA A 87 14.08 12.45 -8.76
C ALA A 87 13.06 13.57 -8.54
N ALA A 88 13.24 14.38 -7.50
CA ALA A 88 12.50 15.65 -7.34
C ALA A 88 13.21 16.82 -8.03
N ASP A 89 14.55 16.79 -8.08
CA ASP A 89 15.40 17.81 -8.70
C ASP A 89 16.62 17.17 -9.40
N PHE A 90 17.43 18.01 -10.05
CA PHE A 90 18.71 17.63 -10.70
C PHE A 90 18.58 16.47 -11.70
N PHE A 91 17.42 16.38 -12.37
CA PHE A 91 17.01 15.28 -13.25
C PHE A 91 18.12 14.76 -14.16
N ARG A 92 18.81 15.65 -14.88
CA ARG A 92 19.89 15.25 -15.80
C ARG A 92 21.07 14.59 -15.08
N ARG A 93 21.48 15.11 -13.94
CA ARG A 93 22.61 14.53 -13.17
C ARG A 93 22.21 13.20 -12.54
N ALA A 94 20.99 13.12 -12.01
CA ALA A 94 20.45 11.89 -11.47
C ALA A 94 20.38 10.79 -12.54
N ALA A 95 19.84 11.10 -13.74
CA ALA A 95 19.80 10.17 -14.86
C ALA A 95 21.20 9.66 -15.26
N LEU A 96 22.20 10.54 -15.34
CA LEU A 96 23.59 10.13 -15.65
C LEU A 96 24.19 9.22 -14.57
N ILE A 97 23.83 9.39 -13.29
CA ILE A 97 24.25 8.47 -12.22
C ILE A 97 23.53 7.12 -12.38
N GLU A 98 22.22 7.14 -12.65
CA GLU A 98 21.40 5.94 -12.87
C GLU A 98 21.92 5.11 -14.06
N GLU A 99 22.33 5.73 -15.16
CA GLU A 99 22.97 5.09 -16.31
C GLU A 99 24.26 4.33 -15.94
N ASN A 100 24.92 4.70 -14.83
CA ASN A 100 26.11 4.03 -14.32
C ASN A 100 25.80 2.94 -13.25
N LEU A 101 24.52 2.70 -12.95
CA LEU A 101 24.05 1.64 -12.05
C LEU A 101 23.61 0.39 -12.83
N PRO A 102 23.62 -0.79 -12.20
CA PRO A 102 23.03 -1.98 -12.82
C PRO A 102 21.53 -1.75 -13.13
N PRO A 103 21.05 -2.08 -14.34
CA PRO A 103 19.66 -1.84 -14.70
C PRO A 103 18.72 -2.69 -13.85
N ILE A 104 17.58 -2.10 -13.49
CA ILE A 104 16.50 -2.76 -12.76
C ILE A 104 15.37 -3.03 -13.75
N LYS A 105 14.76 -4.21 -13.64
CA LYS A 105 13.57 -4.53 -14.44
C LYS A 105 12.41 -3.67 -13.94
N THR A 106 12.02 -2.68 -14.73
CA THR A 106 10.84 -1.83 -14.48
C THR A 106 9.66 -2.25 -15.35
N ALA A 107 9.58 -3.53 -15.72
CA ALA A 107 8.51 -4.05 -16.56
C ALA A 107 7.16 -3.92 -15.84
N LEU A 108 6.11 -3.60 -16.61
CA LEU A 108 4.76 -3.61 -16.10
C LEU A 108 4.41 -5.01 -15.59
N LEU A 109 3.76 -5.07 -14.44
CA LEU A 109 3.29 -6.31 -13.81
C LEU A 109 2.05 -6.82 -14.53
N THR A 110 2.03 -8.12 -14.84
CA THR A 110 0.83 -8.84 -15.22
C THR A 110 0.28 -9.54 -13.97
N PHE A 111 -0.89 -9.14 -13.50
CA PHE A 111 -1.55 -9.76 -12.36
C PHE A 111 -2.26 -11.07 -12.78
N PRO A 112 -2.28 -12.15 -11.98
CA PRO A 112 -1.70 -12.28 -10.64
C PRO A 112 -0.17 -12.43 -10.64
N THR A 113 0.49 -11.66 -9.78
CA THR A 113 1.93 -11.78 -9.54
C THR A 113 2.27 -11.30 -8.13
N ALA A 114 3.26 -11.92 -7.51
CA ALA A 114 3.74 -11.49 -6.21
C ALA A 114 4.73 -10.32 -6.35
N ALA A 115 4.80 -9.46 -5.34
CA ALA A 115 5.83 -8.43 -5.29
C ALA A 115 7.26 -9.03 -5.36
N PRO A 116 8.21 -8.35 -6.04
CA PRO A 116 9.61 -8.77 -6.07
C PRO A 116 10.21 -8.89 -4.67
N THR A 117 11.04 -9.91 -4.46
CA THR A 117 11.75 -10.13 -3.19
C THR A 117 13.22 -9.70 -3.24
N ALA A 118 13.72 -9.33 -4.42
CA ALA A 118 15.09 -8.85 -4.57
C ALA A 118 15.26 -7.53 -3.78
N PRO A 119 16.35 -7.35 -3.03
CA PRO A 119 16.62 -6.10 -2.32
C PRO A 119 16.57 -4.92 -3.30
N LEU A 120 15.93 -3.83 -2.88
CA LEU A 120 15.81 -2.59 -3.64
C LEU A 120 16.00 -1.41 -2.68
N GLY A 121 17.07 -0.64 -2.90
CA GLY A 121 17.33 0.59 -2.19
C GLY A 121 16.69 1.77 -2.93
N ALA A 122 16.63 2.93 -2.29
CA ALA A 122 16.18 4.17 -2.90
C ALA A 122 17.24 5.26 -2.74
N TRP A 123 17.29 6.21 -3.67
CA TRP A 123 18.23 7.32 -3.60
C TRP A 123 17.71 8.55 -4.34
N THR A 124 18.23 9.72 -3.96
CA THR A 124 17.94 11.02 -4.57
C THR A 124 19.12 11.98 -4.45
N LEU A 125 19.08 13.09 -5.19
CA LEU A 125 20.04 14.19 -5.07
C LEU A 125 19.40 15.36 -4.33
N LEU A 126 19.90 15.67 -3.13
CA LEU A 126 19.44 16.83 -2.35
C LEU A 126 20.03 18.13 -2.89
N THR A 127 21.25 18.06 -3.42
CA THR A 127 21.97 19.14 -4.10
C THR A 127 22.77 18.51 -5.26
N PRO A 128 23.43 19.30 -6.13
CA PRO A 128 24.29 18.74 -7.18
C PRO A 128 25.43 17.85 -6.64
N ASP A 129 25.87 18.09 -5.41
CA ASP A 129 27.01 17.44 -4.76
C ASP A 129 26.63 16.59 -3.54
N THR A 130 25.35 16.50 -3.18
CA THR A 130 24.88 15.72 -2.03
C THR A 130 23.83 14.70 -2.45
N MET A 131 24.09 13.42 -2.16
CA MET A 131 23.18 12.31 -2.39
C MET A 131 22.63 11.81 -1.06
N LEU A 132 21.33 11.54 -1.02
CA LEU A 132 20.67 10.81 0.05
C LEU A 132 20.28 9.43 -0.49
N PHE A 133 20.55 8.37 0.26
CA PHE A 133 20.17 7.02 -0.14
C PHE A 133 19.81 6.16 1.05
N SER A 134 19.00 5.13 0.84
CA SER A 134 18.67 4.12 1.85
C SER A 134 18.69 2.75 1.20
N ALA A 135 19.59 1.88 1.66
CA ALA A 135 19.70 0.50 1.15
C ALA A 135 18.44 -0.32 1.48
N ARG A 136 17.80 -0.03 2.61
CA ARG A 136 16.57 -0.65 3.08
C ARG A 136 15.40 0.31 3.00
N LYS A 137 14.25 -0.17 2.56
CA LYS A 137 13.02 0.61 2.46
C LYS A 137 11.79 -0.29 2.55
N SER A 138 10.64 0.30 2.90
CA SER A 138 9.41 -0.44 3.21
C SER A 138 8.64 -0.96 1.98
N SER A 139 8.87 -0.40 0.78
CA SER A 139 8.26 -0.90 -0.45
C SER A 139 9.23 -1.75 -1.27
N PRO A 140 8.78 -2.85 -1.92
CA PRO A 140 9.58 -3.57 -2.91
C PRO A 140 9.60 -2.88 -4.29
N PHE A 141 8.82 -1.82 -4.48
CA PHE A 141 8.68 -1.11 -5.76
C PHE A 141 9.44 0.22 -5.76
N ILE A 142 9.89 0.66 -6.93
CA ILE A 142 10.50 1.99 -7.07
C ILE A 142 9.47 3.05 -6.66
N ASN A 143 9.85 3.92 -5.73
CA ASN A 143 9.00 5.02 -5.23
C ASN A 143 7.66 4.55 -4.68
N GLY A 144 7.60 3.35 -4.11
CA GLY A 144 6.37 2.81 -3.55
C GLY A 144 5.36 2.28 -4.56
N ALA A 145 5.59 2.48 -5.86
CA ALA A 145 4.53 2.42 -6.88
C ALA A 145 4.65 1.24 -7.85
N PRO A 146 3.88 0.14 -7.67
CA PRO A 146 3.75 -0.88 -8.70
C PRO A 146 3.02 -0.35 -9.94
N LYS A 147 3.43 -0.80 -11.12
CA LYS A 147 2.79 -0.45 -12.39
C LYS A 147 2.30 -1.73 -13.07
N PHE A 148 1.04 -1.75 -13.47
CA PHE A 148 0.40 -2.93 -14.06
C PHE A 148 0.17 -2.78 -15.56
N VAL A 149 0.13 -3.90 -16.27
CA VAL A 149 -0.49 -3.99 -17.59
C VAL A 149 -2.00 -3.91 -17.41
N GLU A 150 -2.57 -2.73 -17.62
CA GLU A 150 -3.99 -2.48 -17.38
C GLU A 150 -4.90 -3.13 -18.44
N ASN A 151 -6.05 -3.63 -17.99
CA ASN A 151 -7.18 -3.93 -18.86
C ASN A 151 -8.16 -2.75 -18.86
N ARG A 152 -8.38 -2.14 -20.03
CA ARG A 152 -9.24 -0.96 -20.19
C ARG A 152 -10.59 -1.25 -20.85
N THR A 153 -10.85 -2.51 -21.21
CA THR A 153 -12.06 -2.91 -21.94
C THR A 153 -12.95 -3.87 -21.17
N GLY A 154 -12.37 -4.75 -20.35
CA GLY A 154 -13.11 -5.74 -19.56
C GLY A 154 -13.82 -5.16 -18.33
N PRO A 155 -13.11 -4.52 -17.39
CA PRO A 155 -13.71 -4.07 -16.14
C PRO A 155 -14.53 -2.79 -16.29
N PRO A 156 -15.64 -2.63 -15.56
CA PRO A 156 -16.51 -1.45 -15.63
C PRO A 156 -15.93 -0.22 -14.93
N SER A 157 -14.83 -0.36 -14.18
CA SER A 157 -14.12 0.75 -13.52
C SER A 157 -12.64 0.43 -13.39
N ARG A 158 -11.78 1.43 -13.14
CA ARG A 158 -10.35 1.22 -12.83
C ARG A 158 -10.07 0.88 -11.35
N ALA A 159 -11.10 0.68 -10.54
CA ALA A 159 -10.95 0.38 -9.11
C ALA A 159 -10.25 -0.97 -8.86
N TYR A 160 -10.31 -1.91 -9.82
CA TYR A 160 -9.63 -3.20 -9.75
C TYR A 160 -8.12 -3.06 -9.51
N LEU A 161 -7.49 -1.95 -9.92
CA LEU A 161 -6.06 -1.72 -9.72
C LEU A 161 -5.69 -1.65 -8.24
N LYS A 162 -6.60 -1.18 -7.38
CA LYS A 162 -6.40 -1.22 -5.92
C LYS A 162 -6.34 -2.66 -5.42
N LEU A 163 -7.25 -3.53 -5.89
CA LEU A 163 -7.26 -4.94 -5.52
C LEU A 163 -6.00 -5.67 -6.02
N TRP A 164 -5.59 -5.40 -7.27
CA TRP A 164 -4.36 -5.97 -7.82
C TRP A 164 -3.13 -5.54 -7.02
N GLU A 165 -3.01 -4.25 -6.69
CA GLU A 165 -1.93 -3.72 -5.86
C GLU A 165 -1.94 -4.33 -4.45
N ALA A 166 -3.11 -4.34 -3.80
CA ALA A 166 -3.34 -4.96 -2.50
C ALA A 166 -2.86 -6.42 -2.47
N CYS A 167 -3.35 -7.24 -3.39
CA CYS A 167 -3.00 -8.66 -3.47
C CYS A 167 -1.53 -8.89 -3.82
N THR A 168 -0.94 -8.04 -4.68
CA THR A 168 0.48 -8.12 -5.05
C THR A 168 1.37 -7.85 -3.84
N LEU A 169 1.02 -6.84 -3.02
CA LEU A 169 1.73 -6.49 -1.79
C LEU A 169 1.55 -7.55 -0.70
N LEU A 170 0.34 -8.09 -0.55
CA LEU A 170 0.08 -9.24 0.34
C LEU A 170 0.81 -10.51 -0.10
N ARG A 171 1.23 -10.58 -1.38
CA ARG A 171 1.73 -11.80 -2.04
C ARG A 171 0.74 -12.97 -1.90
N ARG A 172 -0.55 -12.63 -1.82
CA ARG A 172 -1.68 -13.54 -1.67
C ARG A 172 -2.90 -12.92 -2.34
N TRP A 173 -3.68 -13.76 -3.02
CA TRP A 173 -4.92 -13.40 -3.72
C TRP A 173 -5.88 -14.60 -3.67
N PRO A 174 -7.17 -14.39 -3.98
CA PRO A 174 -8.13 -15.48 -4.14
C PRO A 174 -7.63 -16.54 -5.13
N GLN A 175 -7.67 -17.81 -4.73
CA GLN A 175 -7.33 -18.94 -5.61
C GLN A 175 -8.59 -19.51 -6.30
N PRO A 176 -8.42 -20.27 -7.40
CA PRO A 176 -9.53 -20.99 -8.01
C PRO A 176 -10.32 -21.83 -6.99
N GLY A 177 -11.65 -21.62 -6.95
CA GLY A 177 -12.55 -22.28 -6.00
C GLY A 177 -12.56 -21.75 -4.57
N GLU A 178 -11.73 -20.76 -4.22
CA GLU A 178 -11.90 -20.02 -2.95
C GLU A 178 -13.17 -19.17 -3.01
N THR A 179 -13.83 -19.03 -1.87
CA THR A 179 -15.09 -18.29 -1.75
C THR A 179 -14.85 -16.85 -1.30
N CYS A 180 -15.43 -15.90 -2.01
CA CYS A 180 -15.23 -14.47 -1.81
C CYS A 180 -16.55 -13.72 -1.66
N LEU A 181 -16.57 -12.71 -0.79
CA LEU A 181 -17.61 -11.69 -0.77
C LEU A 181 -17.04 -10.36 -1.26
N ASP A 182 -17.74 -9.70 -2.19
CA ASP A 182 -17.46 -8.31 -2.58
C ASP A 182 -18.58 -7.41 -2.08
N LEU A 183 -18.30 -6.64 -1.02
CA LEU A 183 -19.29 -5.82 -0.31
C LEU A 183 -19.31 -4.39 -0.86
N GLY A 184 -20.46 -3.94 -1.34
CA GLY A 184 -20.57 -2.67 -2.06
C GLY A 184 -19.96 -2.74 -3.45
N ALA A 185 -20.27 -3.83 -4.16
CA ALA A 185 -19.55 -4.27 -5.35
C ALA A 185 -19.78 -3.37 -6.58
N THR A 186 -20.90 -2.65 -6.67
CA THR A 186 -21.33 -2.00 -7.92
C THR A 186 -20.36 -0.88 -8.33
N PRO A 187 -19.93 -0.81 -9.61
CA PRO A 187 -20.41 -1.56 -10.78
C PRO A 187 -19.76 -2.94 -11.01
N GLY A 188 -18.83 -3.40 -10.17
CA GLY A 188 -18.25 -4.74 -10.23
C GLY A 188 -16.76 -4.76 -10.57
N GLY A 189 -16.01 -3.68 -10.34
CA GLY A 189 -14.57 -3.63 -10.65
C GLY A 189 -13.74 -4.65 -9.86
N TRP A 190 -14.01 -4.80 -8.56
CA TRP A 190 -13.34 -5.80 -7.72
C TRP A 190 -13.89 -7.20 -7.98
N THR A 191 -15.22 -7.35 -8.09
CA THR A 191 -15.89 -8.59 -8.52
C THR A 191 -15.26 -9.16 -9.80
N TRP A 192 -15.09 -8.34 -10.84
CA TRP A 192 -14.42 -8.73 -12.09
C TRP A 192 -13.01 -9.26 -11.84
N ALA A 193 -12.21 -8.54 -11.03
CA ALA A 193 -10.83 -8.92 -10.75
C ALA A 193 -10.72 -10.24 -9.99
N ILE A 194 -11.65 -10.49 -9.06
CA ILE A 194 -11.74 -11.72 -8.28
C ILE A 194 -12.15 -12.89 -9.18
N ALA A 195 -13.21 -12.72 -9.99
CA ALA A 195 -13.69 -13.76 -10.89
C ALA A 195 -12.64 -14.16 -11.95
N GLN A 196 -11.82 -13.22 -12.42
CA GLN A 196 -10.69 -13.51 -13.32
C GLN A 196 -9.62 -14.43 -12.71
N LEU A 197 -9.58 -14.58 -11.38
CA LEU A 197 -8.71 -15.53 -10.68
C LEU A 197 -9.31 -16.94 -10.57
N GLY A 198 -10.56 -17.13 -11.02
CA GLY A 198 -11.31 -18.40 -10.89
C GLY A 198 -11.94 -18.62 -9.51
N ALA A 199 -11.94 -17.61 -8.64
CA ALA A 199 -12.60 -17.66 -7.34
C ALA A 199 -14.11 -17.44 -7.48
N ASP A 200 -14.89 -18.08 -6.60
CA ASP A 200 -16.34 -17.91 -6.53
C ASP A 200 -16.69 -16.67 -5.73
N VAL A 201 -17.21 -15.63 -6.39
CA VAL A 201 -17.50 -14.33 -5.78
C VAL A 201 -18.99 -14.06 -5.70
N THR A 202 -19.46 -13.81 -4.48
CA THR A 202 -20.79 -13.23 -4.25
C THR A 202 -20.67 -11.73 -4.06
N ALA A 203 -21.12 -10.98 -5.06
CA ALA A 203 -21.19 -9.54 -5.06
C ALA A 203 -22.48 -9.08 -4.36
N ILE A 204 -22.35 -8.20 -3.37
CA ILE A 204 -23.48 -7.70 -2.58
C ILE A 204 -23.57 -6.19 -2.71
N ASP A 205 -24.64 -5.69 -3.30
CA ASP A 205 -24.91 -4.26 -3.43
C ASP A 205 -26.43 -3.99 -3.55
N ARG A 206 -26.86 -2.75 -3.32
CA ARG A 206 -28.24 -2.32 -3.53
C ARG A 206 -28.54 -2.14 -5.02
N ALA A 207 -27.55 -1.68 -5.77
CA ALA A 207 -27.65 -1.46 -7.21
C ALA A 207 -27.11 -2.69 -7.95
N PRO A 208 -27.65 -3.01 -9.14
CA PRO A 208 -27.16 -4.14 -9.93
C PRO A 208 -25.71 -3.90 -10.41
N LEU A 209 -24.97 -5.00 -10.60
CA LEU A 209 -23.67 -4.97 -11.27
C LEU A 209 -23.81 -4.53 -12.74
N ASP A 210 -22.67 -4.17 -13.34
CA ASP A 210 -22.56 -4.12 -14.79
C ASP A 210 -22.98 -5.48 -15.40
N PRO A 211 -23.82 -5.50 -16.46
CA PRO A 211 -24.32 -6.75 -17.04
C PRO A 211 -23.23 -7.70 -17.52
N ALA A 212 -22.10 -7.19 -18.01
CA ALA A 212 -21.00 -8.03 -18.46
C ALA A 212 -20.31 -8.73 -17.29
N VAL A 213 -20.19 -8.05 -16.14
CA VAL A 213 -19.64 -8.64 -14.90
C VAL A 213 -20.63 -9.64 -14.30
N ALA A 214 -21.91 -9.30 -14.24
CA ALA A 214 -22.96 -10.19 -13.73
C ALA A 214 -23.06 -11.51 -14.51
N ALA A 215 -22.72 -11.48 -15.81
CA ALA A 215 -22.74 -12.65 -16.69
C ALA A 215 -21.44 -13.49 -16.65
N MET A 216 -20.41 -13.05 -15.91
CA MET A 216 -19.17 -13.82 -15.81
C MET A 216 -19.39 -15.15 -15.07
N PRO A 217 -18.65 -16.21 -15.43
CA PRO A 217 -18.55 -17.41 -14.60
C PRO A 217 -18.10 -17.05 -13.19
N HIS A 218 -18.53 -17.83 -12.20
CA HIS A 218 -18.16 -17.66 -10.79
C HIS A 218 -18.67 -16.38 -10.11
N VAL A 219 -19.48 -15.56 -10.80
CA VAL A 219 -20.12 -14.37 -10.21
C VAL A 219 -21.57 -14.69 -9.81
N GLN A 220 -21.90 -14.40 -8.56
CA GLN A 220 -23.27 -14.35 -8.07
C GLN A 220 -23.57 -12.94 -7.56
N PHE A 221 -24.77 -12.43 -7.83
CA PHE A 221 -25.22 -11.15 -7.29
C PHE A 221 -26.34 -11.35 -6.28
N GLN A 222 -26.18 -10.73 -5.11
CA GLN A 222 -27.21 -10.65 -4.09
C GLN A 222 -27.54 -9.19 -3.82
N GLN A 223 -28.81 -8.81 -4.06
CA GLN A 223 -29.25 -7.46 -3.78
C GLN A 223 -29.36 -7.24 -2.27
N GLY A 224 -28.61 -6.26 -1.74
CA GLY A 224 -28.58 -6.01 -0.31
C GLY A 224 -27.66 -4.88 0.11
N SER A 225 -27.76 -4.48 1.37
CA SER A 225 -26.86 -3.48 1.96
C SER A 225 -25.72 -4.19 2.68
N ALA A 226 -24.46 -3.94 2.30
CA ALA A 226 -23.27 -4.46 2.99
C ALA A 226 -23.33 -4.26 4.53
N PHE A 227 -23.77 -3.07 4.97
CA PHE A 227 -23.91 -2.75 6.39
C PHE A 227 -25.12 -3.39 7.09
N GLY A 228 -26.07 -3.96 6.35
CA GLY A 228 -27.24 -4.64 6.88
C GLY A 228 -27.07 -6.15 6.98
N LEU A 229 -25.93 -6.68 6.54
CA LEU A 229 -25.61 -8.10 6.64
C LEU A 229 -25.38 -8.48 8.11
N GLU A 230 -25.72 -9.71 8.45
CA GLU A 230 -25.34 -10.35 9.71
C GLU A 230 -24.24 -11.39 9.43
N PRO A 231 -22.95 -11.07 9.64
CA PRO A 231 -21.85 -11.96 9.27
C PRO A 231 -21.98 -13.38 9.84
N ALA A 232 -22.53 -13.54 11.05
CA ALA A 232 -22.71 -14.86 11.66
C ALA A 232 -23.68 -15.78 10.90
N SER A 233 -24.58 -15.23 10.07
CA SER A 233 -25.52 -16.01 9.26
C SER A 233 -24.93 -16.47 7.92
N PHE A 234 -23.73 -16.03 7.56
CA PHE A 234 -23.05 -16.45 6.34
C PHE A 234 -22.27 -17.75 6.57
N PRO A 235 -22.10 -18.59 5.53
CA PRO A 235 -21.09 -19.64 5.56
C PRO A 235 -19.70 -19.02 5.74
N GLU A 236 -18.74 -19.83 6.18
CA GLU A 236 -17.33 -19.40 6.17
C GLU A 236 -16.88 -19.10 4.75
N VAL A 237 -16.19 -17.99 4.58
CA VAL A 237 -15.60 -17.56 3.31
C VAL A 237 -14.10 -17.37 3.45
N ASP A 238 -13.37 -17.55 2.35
CA ASP A 238 -11.93 -17.35 2.34
C ASP A 238 -11.56 -15.87 2.34
N TRP A 239 -12.39 -15.02 1.72
CA TRP A 239 -12.15 -13.59 1.60
C TRP A 239 -13.39 -12.72 1.75
N VAL A 240 -13.22 -11.58 2.41
CA VAL A 240 -14.16 -10.45 2.38
C VAL A 240 -13.44 -9.22 1.80
N PHE A 241 -14.00 -8.68 0.73
CA PHE A 241 -13.52 -7.49 0.04
C PHE A 241 -14.51 -6.34 0.15
N SER A 242 -14.02 -5.09 0.16
CA SER A 242 -14.87 -3.92 -0.01
C SER A 242 -14.09 -2.67 -0.45
N ASP A 243 -14.57 -1.99 -1.50
CA ASP A 243 -14.17 -0.61 -1.86
C ASP A 243 -15.33 0.38 -1.64
N ILE A 244 -16.26 0.05 -0.73
CA ILE A 244 -17.48 0.83 -0.51
C ILE A 244 -17.17 2.24 0.00
N ILE A 245 -17.96 3.22 -0.46
CA ILE A 245 -17.91 4.57 0.10
C ILE A 245 -18.75 4.61 1.37
N ALA A 246 -18.08 4.78 2.51
CA ALA A 246 -18.70 4.98 3.80
C ALA A 246 -17.77 5.75 4.74
N TYR A 247 -18.33 6.31 5.82
CA TYR A 247 -17.53 6.89 6.89
C TYR A 247 -16.57 5.85 7.49
N PRO A 248 -15.31 6.21 7.78
CA PRO A 248 -14.31 5.30 8.33
C PRO A 248 -14.80 4.48 9.53
N ALA A 249 -15.43 5.12 10.52
CA ALA A 249 -15.94 4.44 11.71
C ALA A 249 -17.01 3.36 11.39
N ARG A 250 -17.81 3.58 10.35
CA ARG A 250 -18.82 2.59 9.90
C ARG A 250 -18.16 1.39 9.25
N LEU A 251 -17.09 1.61 8.47
CA LEU A 251 -16.30 0.54 7.88
C LEU A 251 -15.52 -0.23 8.95
N LEU A 252 -14.99 0.45 9.97
CA LEU A 252 -14.33 -0.17 11.12
C LEU A 252 -15.28 -1.12 11.86
N ALA A 253 -16.52 -0.69 12.12
CA ALA A 253 -17.53 -1.53 12.74
C ALA A 253 -17.89 -2.75 11.86
N LEU A 254 -17.95 -2.57 10.53
CA LEU A 254 -18.15 -3.69 9.60
C LEU A 254 -16.97 -4.67 9.64
N ALA A 255 -15.73 -4.19 9.65
CA ALA A 255 -14.54 -5.02 9.74
C ALA A 255 -14.55 -5.87 11.01
N ARG A 256 -14.78 -5.25 12.17
CA ARG A 256 -14.86 -5.94 13.46
C ARG A 256 -15.94 -7.01 13.49
N ARG A 257 -17.15 -6.72 13.01
CA ARG A 257 -18.23 -7.72 12.95
C ARG A 257 -17.89 -8.95 12.10
N TRP A 258 -17.17 -8.77 11.00
CA TRP A 258 -16.72 -9.89 10.16
C TRP A 258 -15.60 -10.69 10.82
N ILE A 259 -14.67 -10.03 11.51
CA ILE A 259 -13.60 -10.68 12.25
C ILE A 259 -14.17 -11.47 13.45
N GLU A 260 -15.02 -10.83 14.25
CA GLU A 260 -15.65 -11.40 15.45
C GLU A 260 -16.58 -12.57 15.14
N SER A 261 -17.18 -12.62 13.95
CA SER A 261 -18.03 -13.75 13.56
C SER A 261 -17.26 -15.03 13.27
N GLY A 262 -15.93 -14.95 13.07
CA GLY A 262 -15.10 -16.09 12.65
C GLY A 262 -15.45 -16.64 11.26
N ARG A 263 -16.22 -15.90 10.45
CA ARG A 263 -16.69 -16.35 9.13
C ARG A 263 -15.82 -15.94 7.96
N THR A 264 -14.67 -15.32 8.20
CA THR A 264 -13.71 -14.98 7.14
C THR A 264 -12.29 -15.27 7.56
N ARG A 265 -11.46 -15.68 6.60
CA ARG A 265 -10.02 -15.93 6.80
C ARG A 265 -9.15 -14.74 6.43
N ASN A 266 -9.59 -13.91 5.50
CA ASN A 266 -8.85 -12.77 4.99
C ASN A 266 -9.78 -11.60 4.67
N MET A 267 -9.28 -10.37 4.81
CA MET A 267 -10.02 -9.18 4.41
C MET A 267 -9.15 -8.16 3.72
N VAL A 268 -9.72 -7.48 2.72
CA VAL A 268 -9.15 -6.29 2.09
C VAL A 268 -10.24 -5.24 1.96
N LEU A 269 -10.12 -4.14 2.69
CA LEU A 269 -11.12 -3.07 2.73
C LEU A 269 -10.47 -1.71 2.43
N THR A 270 -11.11 -0.86 1.63
CA THR A 270 -10.66 0.53 1.45
C THR A 270 -11.35 1.46 2.46
N VAL A 271 -10.55 2.10 3.31
CA VAL A 271 -10.97 3.15 4.23
C VAL A 271 -10.87 4.50 3.54
N LYS A 272 -12.01 5.14 3.25
CA LYS A 272 -12.06 6.42 2.53
C LYS A 272 -12.27 7.58 3.50
N PHE A 273 -11.51 8.65 3.33
CA PHE A 273 -11.61 9.85 4.16
C PHE A 273 -12.27 10.97 3.34
N GLN A 274 -13.35 11.54 3.88
CA GLN A 274 -14.05 12.68 3.29
C GLN A 274 -13.75 13.90 4.14
N GLY A 275 -13.03 14.89 3.60
CA GLY A 275 -12.58 16.05 4.36
C GLY A 275 -11.33 15.72 5.17
N ASP A 276 -11.30 16.09 6.45
CA ASP A 276 -10.14 15.85 7.31
C ASP A 276 -9.94 14.35 7.60
N THR A 277 -8.68 13.97 7.78
CA THR A 277 -8.34 12.58 8.12
C THR A 277 -8.74 12.27 9.56
N ASP A 278 -9.63 11.30 9.75
CA ASP A 278 -9.95 10.73 11.05
C ASP A 278 -8.82 9.79 11.52
N HIS A 279 -7.77 10.39 12.09
CA HIS A 279 -6.59 9.69 12.60
C HIS A 279 -6.92 8.76 13.80
N GLU A 280 -8.01 8.98 14.51
CA GLU A 280 -8.45 8.08 15.59
C GLU A 280 -8.98 6.77 15.01
N THR A 281 -9.77 6.85 13.93
CA THR A 281 -10.21 5.63 13.21
C THR A 281 -9.03 4.91 12.56
N VAL A 282 -8.02 5.63 12.03
CA VAL A 282 -6.78 5.02 11.53
C VAL A 282 -6.12 4.19 12.65
N ALA A 283 -5.87 4.79 13.81
CA ALA A 283 -5.29 4.10 14.95
C ALA A 283 -6.13 2.89 15.41
N ALA A 284 -7.46 3.01 15.37
CA ALA A 284 -8.37 1.93 15.74
C ALA A 284 -8.38 0.74 14.75
N PHE A 285 -8.07 0.97 13.47
CA PHE A 285 -7.80 -0.08 12.49
C PHE A 285 -6.42 -0.71 12.70
N GLU A 286 -5.38 0.09 12.96
CA GLU A 286 -4.03 -0.41 13.27
C GLU A 286 -3.99 -1.28 14.53
N ALA A 287 -4.89 -1.01 15.49
CA ALA A 287 -5.00 -1.78 16.73
C ALA A 287 -5.70 -3.14 16.57
N ILE A 288 -6.23 -3.49 15.39
CA ILE A 288 -6.85 -4.79 15.14
C ILE A 288 -5.74 -5.85 14.97
N PRO A 289 -5.67 -6.90 15.81
CA PRO A 289 -4.68 -7.96 15.66
C PRO A 289 -4.75 -8.64 14.28
N GLY A 290 -3.60 -8.89 13.68
CA GLY A 290 -3.46 -9.40 12.31
C GLY A 290 -3.87 -8.40 11.22
N GLY A 291 -4.16 -7.15 11.61
CA GLY A 291 -4.53 -6.05 10.75
C GLY A 291 -3.34 -5.18 10.34
N SER A 292 -3.41 -4.57 9.17
CA SER A 292 -2.45 -3.54 8.76
C SER A 292 -3.11 -2.54 7.80
N LEU A 293 -2.59 -1.31 7.77
CA LEU A 293 -3.04 -0.25 6.87
C LEU A 293 -1.92 0.16 5.93
N ARG A 294 -2.29 0.51 4.69
CA ARG A 294 -1.35 1.11 3.74
C ARG A 294 -2.07 1.99 2.74
N HIS A 295 -1.47 3.12 2.42
CA HIS A 295 -1.83 3.94 1.28
C HIS A 295 -1.25 3.29 0.01
N LEU A 296 -2.14 2.91 -0.90
CA LEU A 296 -1.79 2.32 -2.18
C LEU A 296 -1.63 3.40 -3.24
N THR A 297 -0.85 3.13 -4.28
CA THR A 297 -0.63 4.04 -5.42
C THR A 297 -1.93 4.44 -6.11
N HIS A 298 -2.91 3.53 -6.14
CA HIS A 298 -4.23 3.76 -6.73
C HIS A 298 -5.27 4.26 -5.71
N ASN A 299 -4.88 4.51 -4.46
CA ASN A 299 -5.71 5.23 -3.51
C ASN A 299 -5.70 6.73 -3.84
N LYS A 300 -6.81 7.40 -3.50
CA LYS A 300 -6.84 8.87 -3.40
C LYS A 300 -6.63 9.22 -1.93
N HIS A 301 -7.50 10.02 -1.33
CA HIS A 301 -7.52 10.19 0.12
C HIS A 301 -8.14 8.97 0.84
N GLU A 302 -7.42 7.85 0.76
CA GLU A 302 -7.87 6.54 1.21
C GLU A 302 -6.66 5.74 1.73
N LEU A 303 -6.95 4.80 2.63
CA LEU A 303 -6.05 3.72 3.02
C LEU A 303 -6.69 2.38 2.65
N THR A 304 -5.89 1.35 2.44
CA THR A 304 -6.36 -0.04 2.35
C THR A 304 -5.98 -0.80 3.61
N PHE A 305 -7.00 -1.37 4.26
CA PHE A 305 -6.89 -2.26 5.40
C PHE A 305 -6.77 -3.70 4.91
N PHE A 306 -5.79 -4.40 5.44
CA PHE A 306 -5.55 -5.82 5.24
C PHE A 306 -5.73 -6.54 6.56
N TRP A 307 -6.35 -7.71 6.53
CA TRP A 307 -6.43 -8.56 7.70
C TRP A 307 -6.34 -10.03 7.30
N SER A 308 -5.71 -10.84 8.15
CA SER A 308 -5.78 -12.30 8.02
C SER A 308 -5.89 -12.96 9.39
N GLN A 309 -6.69 -14.01 9.46
CA GLN A 309 -6.86 -14.81 10.67
C GLN A 309 -5.53 -15.39 11.15
N THR A 310 -4.71 -15.90 10.24
CA THR A 310 -3.40 -16.48 10.56
C THR A 310 -2.46 -15.47 11.22
N ALA A 311 -2.46 -14.21 10.76
CA ALA A 311 -1.66 -13.17 11.40
C ALA A 311 -2.21 -12.80 12.79
N ALA A 312 -3.53 -12.72 12.93
CA ALA A 312 -4.17 -12.43 14.22
C ALA A 312 -3.88 -13.52 15.27
N GLU A 313 -3.90 -14.79 14.85
CA GLU A 313 -3.55 -15.93 15.70
C GLU A 313 -2.07 -15.95 16.09
N ALA A 314 -1.18 -15.52 15.19
CA ALA A 314 0.26 -15.41 15.48
C ALA A 314 0.60 -14.28 16.46
N GLU A 315 -0.21 -13.22 16.50
CA GLU A 315 -0.08 -12.10 17.45
C GLU A 315 -0.75 -12.37 18.80
N ALA A 316 -1.59 -13.41 18.91
CA ALA A 316 -2.27 -13.74 20.15
C ALA A 316 -1.23 -14.15 21.22
N PRO A 317 -1.36 -13.65 22.48
CA PRO A 317 -0.47 -14.05 23.55
C PRO A 317 -0.56 -15.56 23.75
N SER A 318 0.60 -16.24 23.74
CA SER A 318 0.67 -17.67 24.04
C SER A 318 0.09 -17.91 25.43
N VAL A 319 -1.08 -18.54 25.52
CA VAL A 319 -1.61 -19.01 26.80
C VAL A 319 -0.64 -20.08 27.30
N PRO A 320 0.03 -19.90 28.45
CA PRO A 320 0.86 -20.96 28.99
C PRO A 320 -0.03 -22.16 29.27
N ALA A 321 0.34 -23.32 28.75
CA ALA A 321 -0.33 -24.58 29.05
C ALA A 321 -0.33 -24.79 30.57
N VAL A 322 -1.53 -24.99 31.14
CA VAL A 322 -1.74 -25.34 32.55
C VAL A 322 -1.35 -26.78 32.79
#